data_AF-A0A174H8K4-F1
#
_entry.id   AF-A0A174H8K4-F1
#
_cell.length_a   1.000
_cell.length_b   1.000
_cell.length_c   1.000
_cell.angle_alpha   90.00
_cell.angle_beta   90.00
_cell.angle_gamma   90.00
#
_symmetry.space_group_name_H-M   'P 1'
#
loop_
_entity.id
_entity.type
_entity.pdbx_description
1 polymer ?
#
loop_
_entity_poly.entity_id
_entity_poly.type
_entity_poly.pdbx_seq_one_letter_code
_entity_poly.pdbx_strand_id
1 'polypeptide(L)'
;MPDISLLVNIAEIFNVSIPEIINGERKSEIMEKEAKKVAEAMSDYATAEKAVLLKRVKVISIIGLVALIIGLIMESICYDSMIPIYESIKGICLGLGVGALVTMVLYTTGILEKIKNKKSKQIKIVAGIGCAIMIICILVSLIVSII
;
A
#
# COMPACT_ATOMS: atom_id res chain seq x y z
N MET A 1 -15.18 -45.41 -23.44
CA MET A 1 -16.32 -45.03 -22.58
C MET A 1 -16.43 -46.10 -21.51
N PRO A 2 -16.44 -45.75 -20.20
CA PRO A 2 -16.54 -46.74 -19.13
C PRO A 2 -17.88 -47.50 -19.21
N ASP A 3 -17.88 -48.74 -18.73
CA ASP A 3 -19.06 -49.59 -18.72
C ASP A 3 -20.14 -49.02 -17.78
N ILE A 4 -21.42 -49.11 -18.16
CA ILE A 4 -22.52 -48.50 -17.39
C ILE A 4 -22.56 -49.07 -15.96
N SER A 5 -22.23 -50.36 -15.83
CA SER A 5 -22.16 -51.10 -14.57
C SER A 5 -21.10 -50.54 -13.63
N LEU A 6 -19.96 -50.08 -14.18
CA LEU A 6 -18.88 -49.48 -13.41
C LEU A 6 -19.28 -48.08 -12.91
N LEU A 7 -19.94 -47.29 -13.76
CA LEU A 7 -20.46 -45.97 -13.40
C LEU A 7 -21.49 -46.03 -12.27
N VAL A 8 -22.39 -47.02 -12.30
CA VAL A 8 -23.38 -47.26 -11.23
C VAL A 8 -22.68 -47.61 -9.92
N ASN A 9 -21.69 -48.50 -9.95
CA ASN A 9 -20.95 -48.91 -8.76
C ASN A 9 -20.18 -47.74 -8.13
N ILE A 10 -19.55 -46.89 -8.94
CA ILE A 10 -18.86 -45.68 -8.46
C ILE A 10 -19.87 -44.65 -7.92
N ALA A 11 -21.01 -44.45 -8.58
CA ALA A 11 -22.08 -43.58 -8.13
C ALA A 11 -22.61 -43.98 -6.75
N GLU A 12 -22.74 -45.29 -6.52
CA GLU A 12 -23.22 -45.86 -5.26
C GLU A 12 -22.16 -45.78 -4.14
N ILE A 13 -20.90 -46.09 -4.44
CA ILE A 13 -19.79 -46.00 -3.47
C ILE A 13 -19.56 -44.56 -2.98
N PHE A 14 -19.62 -43.57 -3.89
CA PHE A 14 -19.32 -42.18 -3.56
C PHE A 14 -20.57 -41.32 -3.32
N ASN A 15 -21.77 -41.92 -3.39
CA ASN A 15 -23.06 -41.26 -3.26
C ASN A 15 -23.18 -40.02 -4.16
N VAL A 16 -22.81 -40.17 -5.43
CA VAL A 16 -22.83 -39.13 -6.47
C VAL A 16 -23.68 -39.57 -7.64
N SER A 17 -24.30 -38.64 -8.36
CA SER A 17 -25.11 -38.99 -9.52
C SER A 17 -24.25 -39.38 -10.73
N ILE A 18 -24.70 -40.34 -11.54
CA ILE A 18 -24.00 -40.74 -12.79
C ILE A 18 -23.71 -39.53 -13.70
N PRO A 19 -24.62 -38.53 -13.86
CA PRO A 19 -24.32 -37.31 -14.60
C PRO A 19 -23.16 -36.48 -14.01
N GLU A 20 -22.96 -36.45 -12.68
CA GLU A 20 -21.81 -35.76 -12.07
C GLU A 20 -20.50 -36.47 -12.40
N ILE A 21 -20.50 -37.81 -12.45
CA ILE A 21 -19.32 -38.59 -12.85
C ILE A 21 -18.99 -38.36 -14.33
N ILE A 22 -20.01 -38.34 -15.20
CA ILE A 22 -19.83 -38.12 -16.64
C ILE A 22 -19.35 -36.69 -16.93
N ASN A 23 -19.89 -35.69 -16.24
CA ASN A 23 -19.50 -34.28 -16.43
C ASN A 23 -18.21 -33.92 -15.68
N GLY A 24 -17.73 -34.76 -14.77
CA GLY A 24 -16.52 -34.52 -13.98
C GLY A 24 -16.65 -33.36 -12.97
N GLU A 25 -17.84 -32.79 -12.81
CA GLU A 25 -18.12 -31.67 -11.91
C GLU A 25 -19.13 -32.08 -10.84
N ARG A 26 -18.79 -31.83 -9.57
CA ARG A 26 -19.66 -32.11 -8.42
C ARG A 26 -20.68 -30.98 -8.25
N LYS A 27 -21.96 -31.25 -8.49
CA LYS A 27 -23.05 -30.29 -8.29
C LYS A 27 -23.56 -30.34 -6.84
N SER A 28 -22.73 -29.92 -5.90
CA SER A 28 -23.08 -29.87 -4.48
C SER A 28 -23.16 -28.43 -3.98
N GLU A 29 -24.33 -28.06 -3.43
CA GLU A 29 -24.57 -26.76 -2.78
C GLU A 29 -23.63 -26.54 -1.58
N ILE A 30 -23.15 -27.62 -0.96
CA ILE A 30 -22.20 -27.60 0.17
C ILE A 30 -20.82 -27.18 -0.33
N MET A 31 -20.40 -27.69 -1.50
CA MET A 31 -19.12 -27.38 -2.12
C MET A 31 -19.06 -25.92 -2.62
N GLU A 32 -20.19 -25.39 -3.11
CA GLU A 32 -20.31 -23.97 -3.47
C GLU A 32 -20.19 -23.05 -2.24
N LYS A 33 -20.82 -23.43 -1.12
CA LYS A 33 -20.71 -22.69 0.15
C LYS A 33 -19.29 -22.73 0.74
N GLU A 34 -18.61 -23.86 0.65
CA GLU A 34 -17.20 -23.97 1.08
C GLU A 34 -16.26 -23.19 0.17
N ALA A 35 -16.41 -23.30 -1.15
CA ALA A 35 -15.62 -22.51 -2.11
C ALA A 35 -15.81 -21.00 -1.88
N LYS A 36 -17.04 -20.56 -1.62
CA LYS A 36 -17.35 -19.17 -1.26
C LYS A 36 -16.70 -18.75 0.06
N LYS A 37 -16.76 -19.59 1.10
CA LYS A 37 -16.07 -19.32 2.39
C LYS A 37 -14.55 -19.26 2.25
N VAL A 38 -13.94 -20.12 1.43
CA VAL A 38 -12.50 -20.10 1.18
C VAL A 38 -12.11 -18.85 0.38
N ALA A 39 -12.90 -18.47 -0.62
CA ALA A 39 -12.70 -17.22 -1.36
C ALA A 39 -12.86 -15.98 -0.47
N GLU A 40 -13.85 -15.99 0.43
CA GLU A 40 -14.09 -14.93 1.41
C GLU A 40 -12.94 -14.85 2.42
N ALA A 41 -12.50 -15.98 2.98
CA ALA A 41 -11.33 -16.04 3.87
C ALA A 41 -10.03 -15.59 3.19
N MET A 42 -9.82 -15.94 1.92
CA MET A 42 -8.68 -15.48 1.11
C MET A 42 -8.74 -13.97 0.86
N SER A 43 -9.92 -13.42 0.59
CA SER A 43 -10.15 -11.99 0.44
C SER A 43 -9.93 -11.23 1.75
N ASP A 44 -10.43 -11.76 2.86
CA ASP A 44 -10.25 -11.18 4.19
C ASP A 44 -8.78 -11.16 4.61
N TYR A 45 -8.03 -12.23 4.30
CA TYR A 45 -6.59 -12.29 4.54
C TYR A 45 -5.81 -11.24 3.74
N ALA A 46 -6.10 -11.12 2.43
CA ALA A 46 -5.50 -10.09 1.59
C ALA A 46 -5.86 -8.67 2.06
N THR A 47 -7.07 -8.49 2.60
CA THR A 47 -7.56 -7.19 3.10
C THR A 47 -6.91 -6.82 4.43
N ALA A 48 -6.74 -7.77 5.35
CA ALA A 48 -6.15 -7.54 6.67
C ALA A 48 -4.67 -7.09 6.58
N GLU A 49 -3.87 -7.73 5.72
CA GLU A 49 -2.47 -7.33 5.52
C GLU A 49 -2.34 -5.92 4.92
N LYS A 50 -3.21 -5.58 3.97
CA LYS A 50 -3.25 -4.26 3.32
C LYS A 50 -3.77 -3.17 4.25
N ALA A 51 -4.69 -3.49 5.16
CA ALA A 51 -5.27 -2.54 6.10
C ALA A 51 -4.24 -1.92 7.05
N VAL A 52 -3.24 -2.69 7.50
CA VAL A 52 -2.18 -2.19 8.40
C VAL A 52 -1.26 -1.21 7.68
N LEU A 53 -0.90 -1.50 6.44
CA LEU A 53 -0.08 -0.60 5.60
C LEU A 53 -0.86 0.67 5.25
N LEU A 54 -2.13 0.52 4.87
CA LEU A 54 -3.02 1.62 4.52
C LEU A 54 -3.17 2.59 5.69
N LYS A 55 -3.34 2.09 6.92
CA LYS A 55 -3.42 2.94 8.12
C LYS A 55 -2.17 3.79 8.31
N ARG A 56 -0.97 3.21 8.17
CA ARG A 56 0.29 3.94 8.37
C ARG A 56 0.52 5.01 7.31
N VAL A 57 0.23 4.70 6.05
CA VAL A 57 0.42 5.66 4.96
C VAL A 57 -0.64 6.76 4.97
N LYS A 58 -1.87 6.45 5.38
CA LYS A 58 -2.92 7.45 5.56
C LYS A 58 -2.51 8.53 6.57
N VAL A 59 -1.85 8.16 7.68
CA VAL A 59 -1.36 9.14 8.67
C VAL A 59 -0.27 10.05 8.07
N ILE A 60 0.72 9.47 7.37
CA ILE A 60 1.79 10.24 6.71
C ILE A 60 1.21 11.18 5.66
N SER A 61 0.22 10.72 4.89
CA SER A 61 -0.48 11.53 3.90
C SER A 61 -1.22 12.72 4.52
N ILE A 62 -1.88 12.53 5.67
CA ILE A 62 -2.60 13.62 6.35
C ILE A 62 -1.60 14.66 6.86
N ILE A 63 -0.50 14.22 7.48
CA ILE A 63 0.57 15.12 7.95
C ILE A 63 1.16 15.92 6.79
N GLY A 64 1.43 15.26 5.66
CA GLY A 64 1.92 15.89 4.45
C GLY A 64 0.96 16.90 3.83
N LEU A 65 -0.35 16.60 3.82
CA LEU A 65 -1.38 17.51 3.33
C LEU A 65 -1.45 18.77 4.19
N VAL A 66 -1.39 18.63 5.52
CA VAL A 66 -1.39 19.76 6.45
C VAL A 66 -0.14 20.63 6.26
N ALA A 67 1.04 20.01 6.13
CA ALA A 67 2.28 20.75 5.85
C ALA A 67 2.20 21.52 4.51
N LEU A 68 1.64 20.91 3.47
CA LEU A 68 1.49 21.55 2.16
C LEU A 68 0.56 22.78 2.25
N ILE A 69 -0.58 22.65 2.95
CA ILE A 69 -1.51 23.76 3.16
C ILE A 69 -0.81 24.91 3.90
N ILE A 70 -0.02 24.62 4.94
CA ILE A 70 0.75 25.63 5.67
C ILE A 70 1.79 26.31 4.76
N GLY A 71 2.50 25.53 3.93
CA GLY A 71 3.46 26.06 2.96
C GLY A 71 2.82 26.99 1.92
N LEU A 72 1.64 26.64 1.40
CA LEU A 72 0.89 27.50 0.47
C LEU A 72 0.36 28.77 1.14
N ILE A 73 -0.07 28.68 2.40
CA ILE A 73 -0.47 29.86 3.18
C ILE A 73 0.75 30.79 3.39
N MET A 74 1.91 30.24 3.70
CA MET A 74 3.17 31.01 3.79
C MET A 74 3.62 31.58 2.44
N GLU A 75 3.29 30.96 1.32
CA GLU A 75 3.60 31.47 -0.03
C GLU A 75 2.65 32.60 -0.45
N SER A 76 1.37 32.46 -0.13
CA SER A 76 0.32 33.44 -0.46
C SER A 76 0.39 34.70 0.41
N ILE A 77 0.84 34.57 1.65
CA ILE A 77 1.26 35.71 2.45
C ILE A 77 2.65 36.08 1.92
N CYS A 78 2.72 36.94 0.91
CA CYS A 78 3.96 37.45 0.35
C CYS A 78 4.68 38.33 1.39
N TYR A 79 5.24 37.69 2.42
CA TYR A 79 6.10 38.30 3.40
C TYR A 79 7.50 38.27 2.80
N ASP A 80 7.80 39.27 1.99
CA ASP A 80 9.12 39.56 1.40
C ASP A 80 10.08 40.02 2.51
N SER A 81 10.20 39.18 3.54
CA SER A 81 11.16 39.38 4.61
C SER A 81 12.51 38.95 4.07
N MET A 82 13.44 39.91 3.99
CA MET A 82 14.90 39.73 3.80
C MET A 82 15.57 38.90 4.92
N ILE A 83 14.84 37.97 5.57
CA ILE A 83 15.35 37.10 6.63
C ILE A 83 15.48 35.69 6.04
N PRO A 84 16.72 35.19 5.82
CA PRO A 84 16.97 33.88 5.18
C PRO A 84 16.32 32.70 5.91
N ILE A 85 16.04 32.85 7.20
CA ILE A 85 15.39 31.85 8.04
C ILE A 85 13.94 31.58 7.58
N TYR A 86 13.20 32.61 7.16
CA TYR A 86 11.79 32.46 6.76
C TYR A 86 11.66 31.72 5.42
N GLU A 87 12.50 32.07 4.45
CA GLU A 87 12.55 31.41 3.14
C GLU A 87 12.97 29.94 3.27
N SER A 88 13.89 29.65 4.18
CA SER A 88 14.30 28.27 4.51
C SER A 88 13.15 27.45 5.10
N ILE A 89 12.39 28.01 6.05
CA ILE A 89 11.23 27.34 6.66
C ILE A 89 10.14 27.08 5.62
N LYS A 90 9.86 28.05 4.74
CA LYS A 90 8.93 27.91 3.62
C LYS A 90 9.37 26.78 2.69
N GLY A 91 10.64 26.75 2.29
CA GLY A 91 11.21 25.72 1.41
C GLY A 91 11.12 24.31 2.00
N ILE A 92 11.43 24.14 3.29
CA ILE A 92 11.30 22.86 3.99
C ILE A 92 9.83 22.42 4.04
N CYS A 93 8.91 23.34 4.32
CA CYS A 93 7.47 23.05 4.40
C CYS A 93 6.90 22.59 3.05
N LEU A 94 7.23 23.29 1.97
CA LEU A 94 6.84 22.92 0.60
C LEU A 94 7.49 21.62 0.14
N GLY A 95 8.78 21.42 0.44
CA GLY A 95 9.51 20.19 0.12
C GLY A 95 8.91 18.96 0.82
N LEU A 96 8.52 19.09 2.09
CA LEU A 96 7.80 18.04 2.82
C LEU A 96 6.42 17.76 2.22
N GLY A 97 5.69 18.79 1.81
CA GLY A 97 4.41 18.65 1.12
C GLY A 97 4.53 17.87 -0.20
N VAL A 98 5.48 18.26 -1.06
CA VAL A 98 5.75 17.56 -2.33
C VAL A 98 6.22 16.13 -2.09
N GLY A 99 7.11 15.91 -1.12
CA GLY A 99 7.58 14.57 -0.74
C GLY A 99 6.43 13.67 -0.29
N ALA A 100 5.48 14.20 0.49
CA ALA A 100 4.31 13.44 0.91
C ALA A 100 3.37 13.09 -0.27
N LEU A 101 3.16 14.00 -1.22
CA LEU A 101 2.39 13.72 -2.44
C LEU A 101 3.03 12.59 -3.25
N VAL A 102 4.35 12.62 -3.44
CA VAL A 102 5.08 11.56 -4.15
C VAL A 102 4.92 10.22 -3.42
N THR A 103 5.02 10.19 -2.09
CA THR A 103 4.81 8.95 -1.33
C THR A 103 3.38 8.41 -1.43
N MET A 104 2.37 9.28 -1.52
CA MET A 104 0.97 8.88 -1.75
C MET A 104 0.76 8.28 -3.13
N VAL A 105 1.32 8.87 -4.18
CA VAL A 105 1.24 8.33 -5.55
C VAL A 105 1.97 6.99 -5.67
N LEU A 106 3.12 6.83 -5.01
CA LEU A 106 3.83 5.56 -4.94
C LEU A 106 3.08 4.50 -4.13
N TYR A 107 2.25 4.93 -3.18
CA TYR A 107 1.38 4.06 -2.41
C TYR A 107 0.19 3.56 -3.24
N THR A 108 -0.49 4.44 -3.96
CA THR A 108 -1.65 4.07 -4.79
C THR A 108 -1.26 3.20 -5.98
N THR A 109 -0.05 3.34 -6.50
CA THR A 109 0.50 2.47 -7.57
C THR A 109 0.97 1.09 -7.08
N GLY A 110 0.94 0.81 -5.77
CA GLY A 110 1.30 -0.50 -5.20
C GLY A 110 2.80 -0.87 -5.30
N ILE A 111 3.64 0.05 -5.80
CA ILE A 111 5.09 -0.13 -5.91
C ILE A 111 5.72 -0.32 -4.51
N LEU A 112 5.14 0.32 -3.50
CA LEU A 112 5.59 0.19 -2.10
C LEU A 112 5.42 -1.24 -1.55
N GLU A 113 4.42 -1.97 -2.03
CA GLU A 113 4.14 -3.36 -1.64
C GLU A 113 5.17 -4.33 -2.27
N LYS A 114 5.57 -4.07 -3.52
CA LYS A 114 6.69 -4.76 -4.19
C LYS A 114 8.03 -4.49 -3.50
N ILE A 115 8.26 -3.28 -3.03
CA ILE A 115 9.49 -2.89 -2.32
C ILE A 115 9.55 -3.52 -0.92
N LYS A 116 8.42 -3.63 -0.21
CA LYS A 116 8.32 -4.31 1.11
C LYS A 116 8.77 -5.78 1.06
N ASN A 117 8.50 -6.49 -0.05
CA ASN A 117 8.97 -7.86 -0.26
C ASN A 117 10.45 -7.97 -0.66
N LYS A 118 11.10 -6.85 -1.04
CA LYS A 118 12.53 -6.83 -1.36
C LYS A 118 13.32 -6.56 -0.07
N LYS A 119 14.13 -7.54 0.35
CA LYS A 119 14.93 -7.60 1.60
C LYS A 119 15.12 -6.22 2.28
N SER A 120 14.63 -6.13 3.53
CA SER A 120 14.60 -4.97 4.45
C SER A 120 15.85 -4.07 4.52
N LYS A 121 17.01 -4.52 4.02
CA LYS A 121 18.23 -3.72 3.89
C LYS A 121 18.06 -2.53 2.92
N GLN A 122 17.38 -2.72 1.78
CA GLN A 122 17.26 -1.67 0.76
C GLN A 122 16.34 -0.51 1.20
N ILE A 123 15.26 -0.82 1.92
CA ILE A 123 14.36 0.20 2.51
C ILE A 123 15.08 1.01 3.59
N LYS A 124 15.90 0.36 4.42
CA LYS A 124 16.70 1.06 5.46
C LYS A 124 17.74 2.00 4.84
N ILE A 125 18.34 1.61 3.72
CA ILE A 125 19.31 2.46 2.99
C ILE A 125 18.58 3.67 2.37
N VAL A 126 17.44 3.45 1.71
CA VAL A 126 16.64 4.55 1.13
C VAL A 126 16.14 5.52 2.20
N ALA A 127 15.66 5.01 3.33
CA ALA A 127 15.26 5.84 4.48
C ALA A 127 16.47 6.59 5.08
N GLY A 128 17.63 5.94 5.18
CA GLY A 128 18.87 6.56 5.65
C GLY A 128 19.36 7.69 4.74
N ILE A 129 19.30 7.51 3.43
CA ILE A 129 19.63 8.55 2.44
C ILE A 129 18.66 9.71 2.55
N GLY A 130 17.35 9.44 2.69
CA GLY A 130 16.34 10.48 2.89
C GLY A 130 16.58 11.32 4.16
N CYS A 131 16.88 10.67 5.28
CA CYS A 131 17.23 11.37 6.53
C CYS A 131 18.54 12.17 6.40
N ALA A 132 19.56 11.64 5.72
CA ALA A 132 20.81 12.35 5.49
C ALA A 132 20.60 13.61 4.65
N ILE A 133 19.79 13.54 3.59
CA ILE A 133 19.44 14.71 2.76
C ILE A 133 18.69 15.76 3.59
N MET A 134 17.74 15.35 4.44
CA MET A 134 17.04 16.28 5.34
C MET A 134 18.00 16.97 6.31
N ILE A 135 18.95 16.25 6.89
CA ILE A 135 19.96 16.81 7.80
C ILE A 135 20.88 17.79 7.06
N ILE A 136 21.30 17.47 5.84
CA ILE A 136 22.12 18.36 5.00
C ILE A 136 21.35 19.65 4.66
N CYS A 137 20.08 19.56 4.29
CA CYS A 137 19.25 20.74 4.04
C CYS A 137 19.12 21.64 5.28
N ILE A 138 18.97 21.05 6.47
CA ILE A 138 18.90 21.81 7.73
C ILE A 138 20.24 22.49 8.03
N LEU A 139 21.37 21.79 7.83
CA LEU A 139 22.71 22.36 8.04
C LEU A 139 22.99 23.50 7.07
N VAL A 140 22.66 23.36 5.79
CA VAL A 140 22.80 24.42 4.78
C VAL A 140 21.96 25.64 5.16
N SER A 141 20.71 25.43 5.61
CA SER A 141 19.84 26.53 6.08
C SER A 141 20.41 27.26 7.30
N LEU A 142 21.06 26.53 8.21
CA LEU A 142 21.70 27.08 9.41
C LEU A 142 22.93 27.93 9.06
N ILE A 143 23.74 27.48 8.09
CA ILE A 143 24.91 28.21 7.59
C ILE A 143 24.48 29.50 6.89
N VAL A 144 23.44 29.45 6.06
CA VAL A 144 22.89 30.63 5.37
C VAL A 144 22.22 31.61 6.35
N SER A 145 21.75 31.13 7.51
CA SER A 145 21.17 32.00 8.55
C SER A 145 22.23 32.73 9.42
N ILE A 146 23.49 32.28 9.39
CA ILE A 146 24.61 32.85 10.15
C ILE A 146 25.40 33.89 9.33
N ILE A 147 25.37 33.76 8.00
CA ILE A 147 25.97 34.68 7.01
C ILE A 147 25.04 35.86 6.77
#